data_AF-A0A137QCT7-F1
#
_entry.id   AF-A0A137QCT7-F1
#
_cell.length_a   1.000
_cell.length_b   1.000
_cell.length_c   1.000
_cell.angle_alpha   90.00
_cell.angle_beta   90.00
_cell.angle_gamma   90.00
#
_symmetry.space_group_name_H-M   'P 1'
#
loop_
_entity.id
_entity.type
_entity.pdbx_description
1 polymer ?
#
loop_
_entity_poly.entity_id
_entity_poly.type
_entity_poly.pdbx_seq_one_letter_code
_entity_poly.pdbx_strand_id
1 'polypeptide(L)'
;MPDITEHDHHLSSFGNRASGERYFQIYLSYDETKCLDVRESGFADGTSIDIFDCNRTPAQNWVIQPGTTQVKLAGYNLCLDAGVNPMNGTKVKIWTCHPGLPAQTWYYTDDKRIALKGKGLCLDLTDRNSENFNVAHVWKCMNGNTNQIWSI
;
A
#
# COMPACT_ATOMS: atom_id res chain seq x y z
N MET A 1 -30.78 25.75 34.98
CA MET A 1 -31.10 26.38 33.68
C MET A 1 -30.18 27.57 33.49
N PRO A 2 -29.63 27.82 32.29
CA PRO A 2 -28.81 26.96 31.40
C PRO A 2 -27.41 27.63 31.22
N ASP A 3 -26.40 27.12 30.51
CA ASP A 3 -26.41 26.66 29.13
C ASP A 3 -25.22 25.73 28.77
N ILE A 4 -25.54 24.83 27.86
CA ILE A 4 -24.77 23.73 27.29
C ILE A 4 -24.33 24.14 25.88
N THR A 5 -23.05 23.97 25.54
CA THR A 5 -22.68 23.65 24.15
C THR A 5 -21.53 22.65 24.17
N GLU A 6 -21.89 21.38 24.00
CA GLU A 6 -21.03 20.35 23.40
C GLU A 6 -20.57 20.81 22.02
N HIS A 7 -19.28 20.62 21.72
CA HIS A 7 -18.82 20.48 20.35
C HIS A 7 -17.89 19.27 20.23
N ASP A 8 -18.55 18.21 19.76
CA ASP A 8 -18.16 17.38 18.62
C ASP A 8 -17.42 16.06 18.88
N HIS A 9 -18.19 15.00 18.61
CA HIS A 9 -17.84 13.61 18.55
C HIS A 9 -17.31 13.27 17.14
N HIS A 10 -16.00 13.25 16.95
CA HIS A 10 -15.42 12.33 15.95
C HIS A 10 -13.97 11.93 16.29
N LEU A 11 -13.80 11.18 17.38
CA LEU A 11 -12.67 10.28 17.49
C LEU A 11 -13.04 9.02 16.69
N SER A 12 -12.58 8.97 15.43
CA SER A 12 -12.47 7.71 14.71
C SER A 12 -11.65 6.74 15.56
N SER A 13 -12.10 5.50 15.60
CA SER A 13 -11.62 4.44 16.49
C SER A 13 -10.12 4.15 16.32
N PHE A 14 -9.27 4.76 17.13
CA PHE A 14 -7.89 4.32 17.30
C PHE A 14 -7.88 3.17 18.30
N GLY A 15 -7.69 1.95 17.79
CA GLY A 15 -7.35 0.81 18.62
C GLY A 15 -6.00 1.05 19.29
N ASN A 16 -6.00 1.26 20.60
CA ASN A 16 -4.78 1.26 21.40
C ASN A 16 -4.30 -0.18 21.61
N ARG A 17 -3.10 -0.51 21.12
CA ARG A 17 -2.28 -1.61 21.63
C ARG A 17 -0.85 -1.13 21.82
N ALA A 18 -0.25 -1.53 22.93
CA ALA A 18 0.89 -0.92 23.63
C ALA A 18 2.28 -0.97 22.93
N SER A 19 2.34 -0.94 21.60
CA SER A 19 3.55 -0.72 20.80
C SER A 19 3.25 -0.15 19.40
N GLY A 20 2.06 0.44 19.21
CA GLY A 20 1.28 0.43 17.97
C GLY A 20 1.85 1.20 16.77
N GLU A 21 2.44 0.46 15.84
CA GLU A 21 2.74 0.92 14.47
C GLU A 21 1.42 1.29 13.77
N ARG A 22 1.27 2.55 13.33
CA ARG A 22 0.09 3.01 12.58
C ARG A 22 0.09 2.32 11.21
N TYR A 23 -1.04 1.74 10.82
CA TYR A 23 -1.24 1.14 9.50
C TYR A 23 -2.46 1.76 8.81
N PHE A 24 -2.51 1.59 7.50
CA PHE A 24 -3.50 2.16 6.60
C PHE A 24 -3.96 1.11 5.59
N GLN A 25 -5.15 1.30 5.02
CA GLN A 25 -5.46 0.67 3.73
C GLN A 25 -4.88 1.55 2.63
N ILE A 26 -4.20 0.96 1.65
CA ILE A 26 -3.70 1.67 0.47
C ILE A 26 -4.73 1.43 -0.64
N TYR A 27 -5.30 2.47 -1.24
CA TYR A 27 -6.37 2.31 -2.23
C TYR A 27 -6.13 3.15 -3.49
N LEU A 28 -6.76 2.76 -4.60
CA LEU A 28 -6.66 3.50 -5.85
C LEU A 28 -7.24 4.91 -5.68
N SER A 29 -6.51 5.94 -6.10
CA SER A 29 -6.97 7.32 -5.88
C SER A 29 -8.24 7.69 -6.65
N TYR A 30 -8.61 6.91 -7.66
CA TYR A 30 -9.81 7.10 -8.48
C TYR A 30 -10.92 6.09 -8.20
N ASP A 31 -10.67 5.12 -7.31
CA ASP A 31 -11.65 4.13 -6.85
C ASP A 31 -11.27 3.66 -5.44
N GLU A 32 -11.76 4.40 -4.44
CA GLU A 32 -11.43 4.13 -3.04
C GLU A 32 -12.09 2.85 -2.49
N THR A 33 -12.87 2.14 -3.32
CA THR A 33 -13.43 0.83 -2.96
C THR A 33 -12.45 -0.32 -3.20
N LYS A 34 -11.32 -0.05 -3.89
CA LYS A 34 -10.30 -1.05 -4.24
C LYS A 34 -9.00 -0.80 -3.49
N CYS A 35 -8.60 -1.79 -2.70
CA CYS A 35 -7.45 -1.74 -1.83
C CYS A 35 -6.32 -2.63 -2.35
N LEU A 36 -5.07 -2.21 -2.14
CA LEU A 36 -3.87 -3.02 -2.32
C LEU A 36 -3.95 -4.24 -1.39
N ASP A 37 -3.98 -5.42 -1.98
CA ASP A 37 -4.35 -6.67 -1.30
C ASP A 37 -3.23 -7.72 -1.47
N VAL A 38 -3.03 -8.49 -0.41
CA VAL A 38 -2.24 -9.72 -0.48
C VAL A 38 -3.17 -10.83 -0.97
N ARG A 39 -2.94 -11.26 -2.22
CA ARG A 39 -3.82 -12.20 -2.92
C ARG A 39 -4.27 -13.35 -2.04
N GLU A 40 -5.60 -13.49 -1.92
CA GLU A 40 -6.28 -14.56 -1.19
C GLU A 40 -5.85 -14.69 0.29
N SER A 41 -5.33 -13.62 0.90
CA SER A 41 -4.73 -13.65 2.24
C SER A 41 -3.61 -14.67 2.39
N GLY A 42 -2.85 -14.95 1.32
CA GLY A 42 -1.70 -15.84 1.34
C GLY A 42 -0.46 -15.17 1.94
N PHE A 43 -0.17 -15.34 3.22
CA PHE A 43 0.96 -14.69 3.90
C PHE A 43 2.30 -15.45 3.78
N ALA A 44 2.60 -15.99 2.60
CA ALA A 44 3.86 -16.65 2.28
C ALA A 44 4.71 -15.77 1.34
N ASP A 45 6.03 -15.96 1.40
CA ASP A 45 6.94 -15.32 0.45
C ASP A 45 6.56 -15.67 -0.99
N GLY A 46 6.44 -14.63 -1.82
CA GLY A 46 6.10 -14.78 -3.22
C GLY A 46 4.62 -14.59 -3.54
N THR A 47 3.74 -14.48 -2.55
CA THR A 47 2.33 -14.19 -2.83
C THR A 47 2.18 -12.86 -3.55
N SER A 48 1.42 -12.87 -4.65
CA SER A 48 1.19 -11.70 -5.49
C SER A 48 0.48 -10.59 -4.73
N ILE A 49 0.78 -9.35 -5.10
CA ILE A 49 -0.05 -8.20 -4.77
C ILE A 49 -1.05 -7.96 -5.87
N ASP A 50 -2.30 -7.82 -5.50
CA ASP A 50 -3.41 -7.46 -6.38
C ASP A 50 -4.22 -6.32 -5.76
N ILE A 51 -5.36 -6.02 -6.37
CA ILE A 51 -6.41 -5.24 -5.73
C ILE A 51 -7.61 -6.13 -5.41
N PHE A 52 -8.29 -5.78 -4.33
CA PHE A 52 -9.56 -6.39 -3.98
C PHE A 52 -10.48 -5.34 -3.35
N ASP A 53 -11.78 -5.62 -3.31
CA ASP A 53 -12.72 -4.82 -2.54
C ASP A 53 -12.19 -4.59 -1.12
N CYS A 54 -12.17 -3.32 -0.70
CA CYS A 54 -11.72 -2.95 0.63
C CYS A 54 -12.58 -3.65 1.69
N ASN A 55 -11.99 -4.58 2.43
CA ASN A 55 -12.69 -5.48 3.35
C ASN A 55 -12.10 -5.48 4.77
N ARG A 56 -11.08 -4.64 5.02
CA ARG A 56 -10.44 -4.41 6.33
C ARG A 56 -9.77 -5.67 6.93
N THR A 57 -9.50 -6.67 6.11
CA THR A 57 -8.74 -7.85 6.54
C THR A 57 -7.25 -7.51 6.71
N PRO A 58 -6.47 -8.34 7.43
CA PRO A 58 -5.03 -8.14 7.54
C PRO A 58 -4.29 -8.06 6.19
N ALA A 59 -4.83 -8.65 5.12
CA ALA A 59 -4.25 -8.62 3.78
C ALA A 59 -4.21 -7.21 3.15
N GLN A 60 -4.93 -6.24 3.71
CA GLN A 60 -5.03 -4.87 3.21
C GLN A 60 -4.45 -3.82 4.17
N ASN A 61 -3.87 -4.26 5.29
CA ASN A 61 -3.35 -3.37 6.32
C ASN A 61 -1.85 -3.19 6.14
N TRP A 62 -1.44 -1.99 5.73
CA TRP A 62 -0.06 -1.67 5.38
C TRP A 62 0.49 -0.59 6.28
N VAL A 63 1.71 -0.80 6.76
CA VAL A 63 2.53 0.24 7.36
C VAL A 63 3.32 0.91 6.23
N ILE A 64 3.09 2.20 6.08
CA ILE A 64 3.71 3.07 5.09
C ILE A 64 3.78 4.49 5.65
N GLN A 65 4.84 5.23 5.32
CA GLN A 65 5.05 6.61 5.76
C GLN A 65 5.48 7.48 4.57
N PRO A 66 5.14 8.79 4.55
CA PRO A 66 5.69 9.73 3.59
C PRO A 66 7.23 9.70 3.59
N GLY A 67 7.84 9.86 2.41
CA GLY A 67 9.28 9.77 2.25
C GLY A 67 9.79 8.35 2.01
N THR A 68 11.07 8.10 2.30
CA THR A 68 11.66 6.75 2.15
C THR A 68 11.07 5.82 3.21
N THR A 69 10.52 4.69 2.77
CA THR A 69 9.84 3.72 3.63
C THR A 69 10.06 2.30 3.13
N GLN A 70 9.79 1.33 4.01
CA GLN A 70 9.42 -0.02 3.59
C GLN A 70 7.90 -0.10 3.67
N VAL A 71 7.24 -0.70 2.67
CA VAL A 71 5.78 -0.90 2.71
C VAL A 71 5.55 -2.29 3.30
N LYS A 72 5.18 -2.35 4.58
CA LYS A 72 5.16 -3.58 5.37
C LYS A 72 3.73 -3.99 5.70
N LEU A 73 3.43 -5.27 5.61
CA LEU A 73 2.14 -5.82 6.03
C LEU A 73 2.02 -5.75 7.57
N ALA A 74 1.00 -5.07 8.07
CA ALA A 74 0.85 -4.80 9.49
C ALA A 74 0.74 -6.09 10.31
N GLY A 75 1.60 -6.24 11.32
CA GLY A 75 1.65 -7.44 12.16
C GLY A 75 2.44 -8.62 11.58
N TYR A 76 3.02 -8.48 10.39
CA TYR A 76 3.85 -9.52 9.75
C TYR A 76 5.25 -9.00 9.45
N ASN A 77 6.22 -9.91 9.30
CA ASN A 77 7.55 -9.57 8.77
C ASN A 77 7.60 -9.72 7.24
N LEU A 78 6.58 -9.20 6.55
CA LEU A 78 6.39 -9.31 5.10
C LEU A 78 6.25 -7.91 4.50
N CYS A 79 6.91 -7.69 3.37
CA CYS A 79 7.06 -6.38 2.76
C CYS A 79 6.81 -6.43 1.26
N LEU A 80 6.33 -5.32 0.71
CA LEU A 80 6.18 -5.10 -0.72
C LEU A 80 7.54 -5.22 -1.40
N ASP A 81 7.64 -6.12 -2.37
CA ASP A 81 8.90 -6.51 -3.00
C ASP A 81 8.78 -6.53 -4.54
N ALA A 82 9.60 -5.71 -5.20
CA ALA A 82 9.62 -5.58 -6.65
C ALA A 82 10.44 -6.68 -7.37
N GLY A 83 11.06 -7.60 -6.63
CA GLY A 83 11.95 -8.62 -7.17
C GLY A 83 13.34 -8.11 -7.52
N VAL A 84 14.18 -9.03 -8.01
CA VAL A 84 15.54 -8.74 -8.44
C VAL A 84 15.50 -8.11 -9.83
N ASN A 85 16.19 -6.98 -10.01
CA ASN A 85 16.28 -6.24 -11.28
C ASN A 85 14.92 -5.94 -11.93
N PRO A 86 14.01 -5.23 -11.22
CA PRO A 86 12.69 -4.92 -11.75
C PRO A 86 12.77 -4.07 -13.02
N MET A 87 11.85 -4.35 -13.94
CA MET A 87 11.60 -3.59 -15.16
C MET A 87 10.09 -3.36 -15.31
N ASN A 88 9.68 -2.56 -16.29
CA ASN A 88 8.26 -2.39 -16.62
C ASN A 88 7.56 -3.75 -16.76
N GLY A 89 6.48 -3.95 -16.01
CA GLY A 89 5.71 -5.19 -16.02
C GLY A 89 6.16 -6.23 -14.99
N THR A 90 7.24 -5.99 -14.24
CA THR A 90 7.62 -6.89 -13.15
C THR A 90 6.54 -6.86 -12.06
N LYS A 91 5.88 -8.00 -11.84
CA LYS A 91 4.82 -8.13 -10.82
C LYS A 91 5.38 -7.94 -9.42
N VAL A 92 4.60 -7.27 -8.57
CA VAL A 92 4.94 -7.05 -7.18
C VAL A 92 4.36 -8.17 -6.32
N LYS A 93 5.07 -8.54 -5.27
CA LYS A 93 4.70 -9.60 -4.33
C LYS A 93 5.02 -9.17 -2.91
N ILE A 94 4.55 -9.93 -1.93
CA ILE A 94 5.14 -9.88 -0.59
C ILE A 94 6.38 -10.77 -0.51
N TRP A 95 7.33 -10.35 0.31
CA TRP A 95 8.48 -11.14 0.66
C TRP A 95 8.96 -10.77 2.07
N THR A 96 9.65 -11.68 2.74
CA THR A 96 10.29 -11.45 4.04
C THR A 96 11.03 -10.12 4.02
N CYS A 97 10.75 -9.27 5.01
CA CYS A 97 11.35 -7.93 5.07
C CYS A 97 12.86 -8.03 5.29
N HIS A 98 13.63 -7.36 4.44
CA HIS A 98 15.08 -7.23 4.53
C HIS A 98 15.45 -5.74 4.55
N PRO A 99 15.83 -5.18 5.72
CA PRO A 99 16.21 -3.77 5.81
C PRO A 99 17.32 -3.41 4.82
N GLY A 100 17.11 -2.33 4.06
CA GLY A 100 18.07 -1.85 3.06
C GLY A 100 18.09 -2.61 1.74
N LEU A 101 17.26 -3.66 1.57
CA LEU A 101 17.15 -4.34 0.29
C LEU A 101 16.52 -3.39 -0.75
N PRO A 102 17.20 -3.10 -1.89
CA PRO A 102 16.68 -2.13 -2.86
C PRO A 102 15.31 -2.52 -3.44
N ALA A 103 15.01 -3.81 -3.55
CA ALA A 103 13.72 -4.31 -4.04
C ALA A 103 12.54 -4.02 -3.09
N GLN A 104 12.82 -3.68 -1.82
CA GLN A 104 11.82 -3.39 -0.78
C GLN A 104 11.94 -1.96 -0.25
N THR A 105 12.79 -1.14 -0.85
CA THR A 105 12.97 0.25 -0.43
C THR A 105 12.15 1.16 -1.33
N TRP A 106 11.06 1.68 -0.79
CA TRP A 106 10.08 2.49 -1.50
C TRP A 106 10.15 3.94 -1.02
N TYR A 107 9.53 4.83 -1.78
CA TYR A 107 9.35 6.23 -1.44
C TYR A 107 7.88 6.58 -1.67
N TYR A 108 7.15 6.93 -0.61
CA TYR A 108 5.81 7.48 -0.76
C TYR A 108 5.91 8.98 -1.01
N THR A 109 5.56 9.41 -2.22
CA THR A 109 5.71 10.79 -2.68
C THR A 109 4.51 11.65 -2.31
N ASP A 110 4.69 12.97 -2.29
CA ASP A 110 3.60 13.93 -2.00
C ASP A 110 2.47 13.86 -3.05
N ASP A 111 2.79 13.45 -4.27
CA ASP A 111 1.80 13.17 -5.33
C ASP A 111 1.27 11.72 -5.30
N LYS A 112 1.38 11.06 -4.14
CA LYS A 112 0.76 9.79 -3.81
C LYS A 112 1.25 8.59 -4.63
N ARG A 113 2.45 8.63 -5.19
CA ARG A 113 3.08 7.45 -5.80
C ARG A 113 3.85 6.65 -4.75
N ILE A 114 3.84 5.33 -4.90
CA ILE A 114 4.75 4.43 -4.18
C ILE A 114 5.88 4.07 -5.15
N ALA A 115 6.98 4.84 -5.08
CA ALA A 115 8.09 4.76 -6.04
C ALA A 115 9.23 3.88 -5.51
N LEU A 116 9.77 3.00 -6.33
CA LEU A 116 10.93 2.18 -5.98
C LEU A 116 12.19 3.05 -5.98
N LYS A 117 12.88 3.12 -4.84
CA LYS A 117 13.96 4.10 -4.61
C LYS A 117 15.08 3.94 -5.63
N GLY A 118 15.38 5.03 -6.34
CA GLY A 118 16.49 5.09 -7.32
C GLY A 118 16.28 4.28 -8.59
N LYS A 119 15.06 3.78 -8.86
CA LYS A 119 14.75 2.97 -10.05
C LYS A 119 13.91 3.69 -11.11
N GLY A 120 13.24 4.79 -10.73
CA GLY A 120 12.30 5.48 -11.63
C GLY A 120 11.07 4.63 -11.99
N LEU A 121 10.77 3.62 -11.15
CA LEU A 121 9.62 2.72 -11.27
C LEU A 121 8.67 2.98 -10.11
N CYS A 122 7.37 2.88 -10.36
CA CYS A 122 6.29 3.12 -9.42
C CYS A 122 5.38 1.89 -9.35
N LEU A 123 4.80 1.62 -8.18
CA LEU A 123 3.70 0.68 -8.04
C LEU A 123 2.54 1.13 -8.94
N ASP A 124 2.11 0.25 -9.82
CA ASP A 124 1.18 0.54 -10.90
C ASP A 124 0.13 -0.58 -10.95
N LEU A 125 -1.14 -0.20 -11.08
CA LEU A 125 -2.21 -1.16 -11.36
C LEU A 125 -2.22 -1.49 -12.85
N THR A 126 -2.03 -2.76 -13.18
CA THR A 126 -1.99 -3.23 -14.57
C THR A 126 -3.22 -2.75 -15.36
N ASP A 127 -2.98 -2.05 -16.46
CA ASP A 127 -4.01 -1.62 -17.44
C ASP A 127 -5.19 -0.81 -16.87
N ARG A 128 -5.04 -0.19 -15.68
CA ARG A 128 -6.10 0.56 -14.99
C ARG A 128 -7.33 -0.30 -14.64
N ASN A 129 -7.22 -1.61 -14.76
CA ASN A 129 -8.35 -2.51 -14.57
C ASN A 129 -8.66 -2.63 -13.07
N SER A 130 -9.80 -2.06 -12.63
CA SER A 130 -10.22 -2.09 -11.23
C SER A 130 -11.01 -3.35 -10.84
N GLU A 131 -11.10 -4.36 -11.71
CA GLU A 131 -11.68 -5.66 -11.35
C GLU A 131 -10.85 -6.34 -10.25
N ASN A 132 -11.54 -7.05 -9.34
CA ASN A 132 -10.89 -7.79 -8.27
C ASN A 132 -9.86 -8.77 -8.83
N PHE A 133 -8.76 -8.93 -8.08
CA PHE A 133 -7.62 -9.77 -8.42
C PHE A 133 -6.76 -9.28 -9.59
N ASN A 134 -7.00 -8.08 -10.12
CA ASN A 134 -6.05 -7.47 -11.04
C ASN A 134 -4.74 -7.13 -10.30
N VAL A 135 -3.60 -7.47 -10.91
CA VAL A 135 -2.31 -7.46 -10.24
C VAL A 135 -1.64 -6.09 -10.26
N ALA A 136 -0.92 -5.79 -9.19
CA ALA A 136 0.04 -4.69 -9.19
C ALA A 136 1.38 -5.14 -9.78
N HIS A 137 1.95 -4.29 -10.61
CA HIS A 137 3.31 -4.42 -11.12
C HIS A 137 4.09 -3.13 -10.86
N VAL A 138 5.36 -3.11 -11.22
CA VAL A 138 6.09 -1.86 -11.34
C VAL A 138 6.10 -1.40 -12.79
N TRP A 139 5.96 -0.09 -12.97
CA TRP A 139 6.08 0.56 -14.27
C TRP A 139 6.82 1.87 -14.13
N LYS A 140 7.43 2.37 -15.20
CA LYS A 140 8.05 3.69 -15.24
C LYS A 140 7.11 4.73 -14.62
N CYS A 141 7.61 5.48 -13.65
CA CYS A 141 6.85 6.57 -13.05
C CYS A 141 6.51 7.61 -14.12
N MET A 142 5.23 7.96 -14.27
CA MET A 142 4.74 8.84 -15.33
C MET A 142 3.73 9.87 -14.79
N ASN A 143 3.90 11.13 -15.22
CA ASN A 143 2.94 12.20 -14.94
C ASN A 143 1.61 11.93 -15.65
N GLY A 144 0.50 12.16 -14.96
CA GLY A 144 -0.85 11.90 -15.47
C GLY A 144 -1.27 10.43 -15.52
N ASN A 145 -0.39 9.48 -15.19
CA ASN A 145 -0.78 8.07 -15.08
C ASN A 145 -1.49 7.82 -13.74
N THR A 146 -2.82 7.73 -13.77
CA THR A 146 -3.65 7.51 -12.58
C THR A 146 -3.47 6.12 -11.96
N ASN A 147 -2.95 5.15 -12.71
CA ASN A 147 -2.73 3.78 -12.22
C ASN A 147 -1.62 3.70 -11.17
N GLN A 148 -0.86 4.78 -10.99
CA GLN A 148 0.28 4.88 -10.09
C GLN A 148 0.00 5.70 -8.83
N ILE A 149 -1.24 6.15 -8.66
CA ILE A 149 -1.63 7.08 -7.61
C ILE A 149 -2.44 6.33 -6.55
N TRP A 150 -1.90 6.26 -5.34
CA TRP A 150 -2.38 5.44 -4.22
C TRP A 150 -2.58 6.31 -2.98
N SER A 151 -3.81 6.39 -2.49
CA SER A 151 -4.14 7.11 -1.25
C SER A 151 -4.04 6.18 -0.03
N ILE A 152 -3.85 6.77 1.15
CA ILE A 152 -3.81 6.13 2.47
C ILE A 152 -4.66 6.88 3.48
#